data_AF-A0A061F6Q1-F1
#
_entry.id   AF-A0A061F6Q1-F1
#
_cell.length_a   1.000
_cell.length_b   1.000
_cell.length_c   1.000
_cell.angle_alpha   90.00
_cell.angle_beta   90.00
_cell.angle_gamma   90.00
#
_symmetry.space_group_name_H-M   'P 1'
#
loop_
_entity.id
_entity.type
_entity.pdbx_description
1 polymer ?
#
loop_
_entity_poly.entity_id
_entity_poly.type
_entity_poly.pdbx_seq_one_letter_code
_entity_poly.pdbx_strand_id
1 'polypeptide(L)'
;MNPKFSDFGSARTFGGDQTEGNAKRVAGTYGYMSPEYAIDGLFSAKSTVFSSGILLLEILSGKKDRGLYHPTQSANLVEHAWRLWK
;
A
#
# COMPACT_ATOMS: atom_id res chain seq x y z
N MET A 1 -6.24 -21.74 -7.86
CA MET A 1 -5.70 -21.29 -6.55
C MET A 1 -6.80 -20.47 -5.88
N ASN A 2 -7.13 -20.70 -4.60
CA ASN A 2 -8.20 -19.97 -3.91
C ASN A 2 -7.55 -18.97 -2.92
N PRO A 3 -7.39 -17.68 -3.29
CA PRO A 3 -6.76 -16.69 -2.43
C PRO A 3 -7.61 -16.44 -1.18
N LYS A 4 -6.94 -16.32 -0.03
CA LYS A 4 -7.55 -16.01 1.26
C LYS A 4 -6.81 -14.83 1.87
N PHE A 5 -7.54 -13.82 2.31
CA PHE A 5 -6.98 -12.76 3.13
C PHE A 5 -6.74 -13.29 4.54
N SER A 6 -5.55 -13.04 5.06
CA SER A 6 -5.10 -13.39 6.40
C SER A 6 -4.22 -12.24 6.91
N ASP A 7 -4.00 -12.17 8.22
CA ASP A 7 -3.32 -11.08 8.94
C ASP A 7 -4.17 -9.80 9.15
N PHE A 8 -5.14 -9.91 10.06
CA PHE A 8 -5.93 -8.78 10.56
C PHE A 8 -5.34 -8.16 11.84
N GLY A 9 -4.13 -8.53 12.26
CA GLY A 9 -3.55 -8.08 13.54
C GLY A 9 -3.32 -6.56 13.62
N SER A 10 -3.19 -5.92 12.45
CA SER A 10 -3.09 -4.46 12.31
C SER A 10 -4.37 -3.82 11.77
N ALA A 11 -5.45 -4.59 11.56
CA ALA A 11 -6.70 -4.08 11.03
C ALA A 11 -7.39 -3.17 12.06
N ARG A 12 -7.86 -2.01 11.60
CA ARG A 12 -8.63 -1.08 12.44
C ARG A 12 -10.08 -1.09 12.00
N THR A 13 -10.98 -1.38 12.94
CA THR A 13 -12.42 -1.16 12.76
C THR A 13 -12.74 0.31 12.96
N PHE A 14 -13.41 0.91 11.98
CA PHE A 14 -14.01 2.23 12.14
C PHE A 14 -15.32 2.12 12.92
N GLY A 15 -15.65 3.13 13.73
CA GLY A 15 -16.95 3.21 14.42
C GLY A 15 -17.94 4.06 13.63
N GLY A 16 -19.18 3.58 13.45
CA GLY A 16 -20.25 4.34 12.78
C GLY A 16 -19.97 4.61 11.30
N ASP A 17 -20.24 5.84 10.85
CA ASP A 17 -20.03 6.31 9.46
C ASP A 17 -18.60 6.82 9.17
N GLN A 18 -17.63 6.54 10.04
CA GLN A 18 -16.26 6.99 9.85
C GLN A 18 -15.60 6.23 8.68
N THR A 19 -15.30 6.93 7.59
CA THR A 19 -14.63 6.37 6.40
C THR A 19 -13.12 6.62 6.39
N GLU A 20 -12.63 7.53 7.24
CA GLU A 20 -11.24 7.97 7.33
C GLU A 20 -10.88 8.23 8.80
N GLY A 21 -9.61 8.08 9.17
CA GLY A 21 -9.13 8.32 10.53
C GLY A 21 -7.64 8.61 10.59
N ASN A 22 -7.16 9.11 11.73
CA ASN A 22 -5.75 9.38 11.97
C ASN A 22 -5.19 8.35 12.97
N ALA A 23 -4.11 7.67 12.59
CA ALA A 23 -3.37 6.76 13.44
C ALA A 23 -2.28 7.50 14.23
N LYS A 24 -2.41 7.53 15.57
CA LYS A 24 -1.34 8.01 16.49
C LYS A 24 0.03 7.33 16.29
N ARG A 25 0.06 6.16 15.65
CA ARG A 25 1.26 5.40 15.32
C ARG A 25 1.06 4.74 13.96
N VAL A 26 1.95 5.05 13.02
CA VAL A 26 2.00 4.42 11.70
C VAL A 26 2.50 2.99 11.86
N ALA A 27 1.74 2.03 11.33
CA ALA A 27 2.09 0.61 11.30
C ALA A 27 1.63 0.00 9.98
N GLY A 28 2.49 -0.77 9.32
CA GLY A 28 2.21 -1.39 8.03
C GLY A 28 3.48 -1.87 7.34
N THR A 29 3.33 -2.48 6.17
CA THR A 29 4.45 -2.96 5.36
C THR A 29 4.96 -1.84 4.46
N TYR A 30 6.24 -1.47 4.63
CA TYR A 30 6.88 -0.49 3.76
C TYR A 30 6.80 -0.89 2.28
N GLY A 31 6.52 0.07 1.40
CA GLY A 31 6.26 -0.15 -0.04
C GLY A 31 4.77 -0.26 -0.37
N TYR A 32 3.94 -0.79 0.53
CA TYR A 32 2.50 -0.91 0.33
C TYR A 32 1.70 0.22 0.97
N MET A 33 2.30 0.96 1.90
CA MET A 33 1.64 2.09 2.56
C MET A 33 1.47 3.26 1.59
N SER A 34 0.27 3.84 1.56
CA SER A 34 0.03 5.07 0.82
C SER A 34 0.80 6.24 1.44
N PRO A 35 1.22 7.24 0.63
CA PRO A 35 2.04 8.33 1.11
C PRO A 35 1.35 9.13 2.24
N GLU A 36 0.05 9.37 2.14
CA GLU A 36 -0.73 10.06 3.18
C GLU A 36 -0.80 9.27 4.50
N TYR A 37 -0.82 7.93 4.43
CA TYR A 37 -0.75 7.11 5.64
C TYR A 37 0.66 7.07 6.22
N ALA A 38 1.69 7.00 5.38
CA ALA A 38 3.08 6.91 5.82
C ALA A 38 3.61 8.21 6.44
N ILE A 39 3.17 9.36 5.92
CA ILE A 39 3.65 10.69 6.35
C ILE A 39 2.76 11.23 7.48
N ASP A 40 1.45 11.23 7.27
CA ASP A 40 0.50 11.94 8.15
C ASP A 40 -0.30 10.99 9.06
N GLY A 41 -0.12 9.68 8.91
CA GLY A 41 -0.89 8.67 9.65
C GLY A 41 -2.35 8.58 9.23
N LEU A 42 -2.72 9.18 8.09
CA LEU A 42 -4.10 9.22 7.60
C LEU A 42 -4.46 7.90 6.91
N PHE A 43 -5.37 7.13 7.51
CA PHE A 43 -5.86 5.88 6.94
C PHE A 43 -7.31 6.04 6.48
N SER A 44 -7.61 5.45 5.33
CA SER A 44 -8.92 5.51 4.67
C SER A 44 -9.09 4.35 3.71
N ALA A 45 -10.28 4.19 3.14
CA ALA A 45 -10.50 3.26 2.04
C ALA A 45 -9.50 3.49 0.87
N LYS A 46 -9.12 4.75 0.60
CA LYS A 46 -8.15 5.09 -0.47
C LYS A 46 -6.76 4.54 -0.17
N SER A 47 -6.32 4.61 1.09
CA SER A 47 -5.04 4.03 1.50
C SER A 47 -4.99 2.50 1.29
N THR A 48 -6.12 1.81 1.49
CA THR A 48 -6.27 0.37 1.22
C THR A 48 -6.34 0.05 -0.28
N VAL A 49 -6.97 0.92 -1.08
CA VAL A 49 -6.96 0.81 -2.55
C VAL A 49 -5.53 0.97 -3.09
N PHE A 50 -4.76 1.92 -2.56
CA PHE A 50 -3.35 2.07 -2.93
C PHE A 50 -2.55 0.80 -2.64
N SER A 51 -2.62 0.26 -1.42
CA SER A 51 -1.87 -0.94 -1.04
C SER A 51 -2.24 -2.18 -1.86
N SER A 52 -3.52 -2.33 -2.22
CA SER A 52 -3.97 -3.42 -3.10
C SER A 52 -3.53 -3.21 -4.56
N GLY A 53 -3.41 -1.96 -5.01
CA GLY A 53 -2.82 -1.62 -6.31
C GLY A 53 -1.36 -2.04 -6.43
N ILE A 54 -0.55 -1.83 -5.38
CA ILE A 54 0.84 -2.33 -5.33
C ILE A 54 0.86 -3.86 -5.43
N LEU A 55 0.03 -4.56 -4.64
CA LEU A 55 -0.07 -6.02 -4.70
C LEU A 55 -0.46 -6.51 -6.11
N LEU A 56 -1.38 -5.82 -6.79
CA LEU A 56 -1.74 -6.14 -8.16
C LEU A 56 -0.56 -5.97 -9.13
N LEU A 57 0.20 -4.89 -9.00
CA LEU A 57 1.41 -4.67 -9.79
C LEU A 57 2.47 -5.75 -9.52
N GLU A 58 2.61 -6.22 -8.28
CA GLU A 58 3.51 -7.33 -7.97
C GLU A 58 3.06 -8.63 -8.63
N ILE A 59 1.76 -8.94 -8.59
CA ILE A 59 1.20 -10.13 -9.24
C ILE A 59 1.42 -10.07 -10.75
N LEU A 60 1.11 -8.93 -11.39
CA LEU A 60 1.22 -8.76 -12.83
C LEU A 60 2.67 -8.72 -13.32
N SER A 61 3.56 -8.07 -12.57
CA SER A 61 4.98 -7.96 -12.94
C SER A 61 5.80 -9.19 -12.56
N GLY A 62 5.31 -10.01 -11.62
CA GLY A 62 6.08 -11.09 -10.99
C GLY A 62 7.27 -10.59 -10.17
N LYS A 63 7.36 -9.27 -9.89
CA LYS A 63 8.44 -8.62 -9.15
C LYS A 63 7.90 -8.10 -7.83
N LYS A 64 8.68 -8.26 -6.77
CA LYS A 64 8.35 -7.69 -5.46
C LYS A 64 8.67 -6.20 -5.44
N ASP A 65 7.76 -5.38 -4.93
CA ASP A 65 7.99 -3.97 -4.67
C ASP A 65 8.97 -3.86 -3.50
N ARG A 66 10.24 -3.61 -3.84
CA ARG A 66 11.25 -3.24 -2.87
C ARG A 66 11.02 -1.76 -2.63
N GLY A 67 10.25 -1.43 -1.59
CA GLY A 67 9.92 -0.04 -1.24
C GLY A 67 11.15 0.88 -1.24
N LEU A 68 10.91 2.20 -1.16
CA LEU A 68 11.80 3.36 -1.41
C LEU A 68 13.27 3.35 -0.88
N TYR A 69 13.74 2.29 -0.20
CA TYR A 69 15.10 2.09 0.30
C TYR A 69 16.04 1.36 -0.69
N HIS A 70 16.00 1.69 -1.98
CA HIS A 70 17.11 1.38 -2.90
C HIS A 70 17.55 2.64 -3.64
N PRO A 71 18.62 3.31 -3.20
CA PRO A 71 19.07 4.57 -3.79
C PRO A 71 19.68 4.43 -5.19
N THR A 72 19.95 3.21 -5.68
CA THR A 72 20.89 3.03 -6.79
C THR A 72 20.35 2.42 -8.07
N GLN A 73 19.19 1.74 -8.12
CA GLN A 73 18.66 1.23 -9.39
C GLN A 73 17.30 0.55 -9.22
N SER A 74 16.24 1.28 -9.57
CA SER A 74 14.98 0.84 -10.19
C SER A 74 13.85 1.70 -9.65
N ALA A 75 13.19 2.39 -10.57
CA ALA A 75 11.87 2.95 -10.35
C ALA A 75 11.00 1.96 -9.54
N ASN A 76 10.32 2.44 -8.49
CA ASN A 76 9.33 1.62 -7.79
C ASN A 76 8.28 1.07 -8.79
N LEU A 77 7.57 -0.01 -8.46
CA LEU A 77 6.66 -0.63 -9.44
C LEU A 77 5.61 0.36 -9.98
N VAL A 78 5.23 1.34 -9.16
CA VAL A 78 4.32 2.42 -9.54
C VAL A 78 4.91 3.28 -10.67
N GLU A 79 6.14 3.76 -10.51
CA GLU A 79 6.82 4.56 -11.52
C GLU A 79 7.08 3.75 -12.79
N HIS A 80 7.41 2.46 -12.66
CA HIS A 80 7.55 1.58 -13.81
C HIS A 80 6.24 1.44 -14.59
N ALA A 81 5.12 1.19 -13.90
CA ALA A 81 3.79 1.11 -14.51
C ALA A 81 3.39 2.44 -15.17
N TRP A 82 3.66 3.57 -14.51
CA TRP A 82 3.39 4.90 -15.05
C TRP A 82 4.13 5.17 -16.37
N ARG A 83 5.41 4.78 -16.46
CA ARG A 83 6.20 4.93 -17.70
C ARG A 83 5.67 4.05 -18.84
N LEU A 84 5.05 2.90 -18.53
CA LEU A 84 4.50 1.97 -19.51
C LEU A 84 3.07 2.32 -19.96
N TRP A 85 2.36 3.19 -19.24
CA TRP A 85 0.98 3.60 -19.56
C TRP A 85 0.86 4.51 -20.81
N LYS A 86 1.97 4.84 -21.45
CA LYS A 86 2.03 5.73 -22.62
C LYS A 86 1.49 5.05 -23.88
#